data_AF-A0A6M2BPU5-F1
#
_entry.id   AF-A0A6M2BPU5-F1
#
_cell.length_a   1.000
_cell.length_b   1.000
_cell.length_c   1.000
_cell.angle_alpha   90.00
_cell.angle_beta   90.00
_cell.angle_gamma   90.00
#
_symmetry.space_group_name_H-M   'P 1'
#
loop_
_entity.id
_entity.type
_entity.pdbx_description
1 polymer ?
#
loop_
_entity_poly.entity_id
_entity_poly.type
_entity_poly.pdbx_seq_one_letter_code
_entity_poly.pdbx_strand_id
1 'polypeptide(L)'
;MQDSIDYDRLSEALARIGHVDDAAEYHGALCGALCVVKPGQIDLMRLIDPGLQAVPADAQARATFAALCEATVAALQDSDMVFNLLLPDDEAALVPRVRALGAWCEGFIFGLASRPGLDLQKLSEEAQEIVRDFTEFTQAAVGDDDDPNVEETAYAELVEYVRVGAQLLYMELHPRPTLDPAESNHLH
;
A
#
# COMPACT_ATOMS: atom_id res chain seq x y z
N MET A 1 15.98 -6.32 -17.46
CA MET A 1 15.59 -5.21 -16.56
C MET A 1 14.10 -5.11 -16.66
N GLN A 2 13.40 -5.43 -15.58
CA GLN A 2 11.98 -5.15 -15.50
C GLN A 2 11.91 -3.67 -15.12
N ASP A 3 11.39 -2.82 -16.02
CA ASP A 3 11.21 -1.40 -15.71
C ASP A 3 10.29 -1.31 -14.51
N SER A 4 10.82 -0.90 -13.36
CA SER A 4 10.06 -0.70 -12.13
C SER A 4 8.90 0.26 -12.39
N ILE A 5 7.74 -0.01 -11.79
CA ILE A 5 6.63 0.95 -11.82
C ILE A 5 6.89 1.98 -10.73
N ASP A 6 7.04 3.24 -11.13
CA ASP A 6 7.16 4.39 -10.23
C ASP A 6 5.84 5.17 -10.17
N TYR A 7 5.83 6.24 -9.35
CA TYR A 7 4.66 7.08 -9.13
C TYR A 7 4.16 7.74 -10.42
N ASP A 8 5.06 8.24 -11.26
CA ASP A 8 4.71 8.93 -12.51
C ASP A 8 4.08 7.97 -13.52
N ARG A 9 4.70 6.79 -13.70
CA ARG A 9 4.17 5.77 -14.62
C ARG A 9 2.82 5.22 -14.16
N LEU A 10 2.59 5.12 -12.84
CA LEU A 10 1.29 4.77 -12.29
C LEU A 10 0.26 5.89 -12.54
N SER A 11 0.65 7.14 -12.29
CA SER A 11 -0.17 8.32 -12.54
C SER A 11 -0.61 8.42 -14.00
N GLU A 12 0.31 8.19 -14.95
CA GLU A 12 0.00 8.14 -16.38
C GLU A 12 -0.98 7.02 -16.72
N ALA A 13 -0.84 5.84 -16.12
CA ALA A 13 -1.74 4.72 -16.35
C ALA A 13 -3.17 5.00 -15.85
N LEU A 14 -3.31 5.60 -14.67
CA LEU A 14 -4.60 6.00 -14.10
C LEU A 14 -5.24 7.14 -14.90
N ALA A 15 -4.46 8.15 -15.31
CA ALA A 15 -4.95 9.25 -16.12
C ALA A 15 -5.56 8.78 -17.46
N ARG A 16 -4.99 7.71 -18.06
CA ARG A 16 -5.50 7.12 -19.31
C ARG A 16 -6.89 6.48 -19.18
N ILE A 17 -7.35 6.22 -17.96
CA ILE A 17 -8.69 5.72 -17.67
C ILE A 17 -9.57 6.72 -16.90
N GLY A 18 -9.13 7.98 -16.78
CA GLY A 18 -9.93 9.07 -16.21
C GLY A 18 -9.75 9.31 -14.71
N HIS A 19 -8.77 8.67 -14.08
CA HIS A 19 -8.46 8.78 -12.65
C HIS A 19 -7.16 9.58 -12.48
N VAL A 20 -7.28 10.88 -12.26
CA VAL A 20 -6.13 11.77 -12.11
C VAL A 20 -5.88 12.00 -10.61
N ASP A 21 -4.62 12.05 -10.19
CA ASP A 21 -4.18 12.24 -8.79
C ASP A 21 -4.39 11.05 -7.84
N ASP A 22 -4.95 9.93 -8.31
CA ASP A 22 -5.28 8.76 -7.48
C ASP A 22 -4.09 7.78 -7.27
N ALA A 23 -2.88 8.09 -7.73
CA ALA A 23 -1.77 7.11 -7.78
C ALA A 23 -1.33 6.61 -6.40
N ALA A 24 -1.22 7.52 -5.42
CA ALA A 24 -0.84 7.14 -4.06
C ALA A 24 -1.94 6.30 -3.40
N GLU A 25 -3.19 6.74 -3.50
CA GLU A 25 -4.36 6.02 -2.98
C GLU A 25 -4.47 4.62 -3.59
N TYR A 26 -4.36 4.51 -4.92
CA TYR A 26 -4.42 3.23 -5.61
C TYR A 26 -3.31 2.26 -5.18
N HIS A 27 -2.08 2.75 -5.04
CA HIS A 27 -0.99 1.91 -4.54
C HIS A 27 -1.24 1.45 -3.11
N GLY A 28 -1.77 2.33 -2.25
CA GLY A 28 -2.23 1.99 -0.91
C GLY A 28 -3.29 0.88 -0.95
N ALA A 29 -4.34 1.05 -1.74
CA ALA A 29 -5.43 0.09 -1.93
C ALA A 29 -4.95 -1.29 -2.38
N LEU A 30 -4.00 -1.32 -3.31
CA LEU A 30 -3.35 -2.54 -3.72
C LEU A 30 -2.61 -3.21 -2.56
N CYS A 31 -1.79 -2.46 -1.81
CA CYS A 31 -1.05 -2.99 -0.66
C CYS A 31 -1.96 -3.54 0.44
N GLY A 32 -3.02 -2.80 0.79
CA GLY A 32 -4.02 -3.24 1.77
C GLY A 32 -4.76 -4.48 1.32
N ALA A 33 -5.18 -4.55 0.05
CA ALA A 33 -5.84 -5.73 -0.50
C ALA A 33 -4.91 -6.95 -0.52
N LEU A 34 -3.64 -6.75 -0.85
CA LEU A 34 -2.61 -7.79 -0.82
C LEU A 34 -2.36 -8.37 0.57
N CYS A 35 -2.68 -7.63 1.64
CA CYS A 35 -2.60 -8.16 3.01
C CYS A 35 -3.67 -9.24 3.29
N VAL A 36 -4.77 -9.29 2.53
CA VAL A 36 -5.93 -10.13 2.88
C VAL A 36 -6.53 -10.94 1.73
N VAL A 37 -6.15 -10.63 0.49
CA VAL A 37 -6.59 -11.31 -0.73
C VAL A 37 -5.37 -11.76 -1.53
N LYS A 38 -5.43 -12.98 -2.09
CA LYS A 38 -4.35 -13.48 -2.95
C LYS A 38 -4.23 -12.61 -4.22
N PRO A 39 -3.02 -12.34 -4.73
CA PRO A 39 -2.83 -11.43 -5.88
C PRO A 39 -3.73 -11.74 -7.09
N GLY A 40 -3.86 -13.01 -7.47
CA GLY A 40 -4.71 -13.43 -8.60
C GLY A 40 -6.22 -13.37 -8.37
N GLN A 41 -6.67 -12.98 -7.17
CA GLN A 41 -8.07 -12.81 -6.80
C GLN A 41 -8.45 -11.33 -6.62
N ILE A 42 -7.48 -10.43 -6.67
CA ILE A 42 -7.71 -8.99 -6.58
C ILE A 42 -8.23 -8.49 -7.93
N ASP A 43 -9.40 -7.86 -7.91
CA ASP A 43 -9.88 -7.09 -9.06
C ASP A 43 -9.23 -5.71 -9.01
N LEU A 44 -8.12 -5.56 -9.72
CA LEU A 44 -7.33 -4.33 -9.77
C LEU A 44 -8.15 -3.12 -10.21
N MET A 45 -9.22 -3.29 -11.00
CA MET A 45 -10.04 -2.17 -11.44
C MET A 45 -11.01 -1.70 -10.37
N ARG A 46 -11.45 -2.60 -9.49
CA ARG A 46 -12.32 -2.27 -8.36
C ARG A 46 -11.60 -1.60 -7.20
N LEU A 47 -10.26 -1.62 -7.19
CA LEU A 47 -9.46 -0.80 -6.30
C LEU A 47 -9.50 0.69 -6.69
N ILE A 48 -9.90 1.00 -7.93
CA ILE A 48 -10.01 2.36 -8.45
C ILE A 48 -11.45 2.86 -8.32
N ASP A 49 -12.40 2.06 -8.82
CA ASP A 49 -13.82 2.35 -8.73
C ASP A 49 -14.56 1.10 -8.21
N PRO A 50 -14.94 1.04 -6.93
CA PRO A 50 -15.66 -0.09 -6.36
C PRO A 50 -17.03 -0.32 -7.03
N GLY A 51 -17.60 0.74 -7.62
CA GLY A 51 -18.86 0.74 -8.34
C GLY A 51 -18.73 0.41 -9.84
N LEU A 52 -17.53 0.09 -10.32
CA LEU A 52 -17.25 -0.10 -11.73
C LEU A 52 -18.13 -1.20 -12.35
N GLN A 53 -18.95 -0.79 -13.33
CA GLN A 53 -19.87 -1.67 -14.04
C GLN A 53 -19.22 -2.37 -15.24
N ALA A 54 -18.15 -1.80 -15.79
CA ALA A 54 -17.43 -2.34 -16.95
C ALA A 54 -15.95 -1.99 -16.90
N VAL A 55 -15.09 -2.95 -17.24
CA VAL A 55 -13.63 -2.77 -17.25
C VAL A 55 -13.23 -1.79 -18.37
N PRO A 56 -12.43 -0.74 -18.09
CA PRO A 56 -11.89 0.16 -19.11
C PRO A 56 -11.19 -0.61 -20.23
N ALA A 57 -11.41 -0.20 -21.49
CA ALA A 57 -10.86 -0.88 -22.67
C ALA A 57 -9.33 -0.73 -22.82
N ASP A 58 -8.69 0.11 -22.01
CA ASP A 58 -7.27 0.41 -22.16
C ASP A 58 -6.34 -0.75 -21.73
N ALA A 59 -5.72 -1.41 -22.71
CA ALA A 59 -4.83 -2.54 -22.46
C ALA A 59 -3.49 -2.17 -21.81
N GLN A 60 -2.99 -0.97 -22.08
CA GLN A 60 -1.69 -0.54 -21.57
C GLN A 60 -1.79 -0.18 -20.08
N ALA A 61 -2.88 0.48 -19.67
CA ALA A 61 -3.14 0.76 -18.25
C ALA A 61 -3.27 -0.55 -17.46
N ARG A 62 -4.05 -1.51 -17.98
CA ARG A 62 -4.18 -2.85 -17.37
C ARG A 62 -2.85 -3.59 -17.23
N ALA A 63 -1.99 -3.52 -18.25
CA ALA A 63 -0.65 -4.11 -18.17
C ALA A 63 0.21 -3.45 -17.09
N THR A 64 0.15 -2.13 -16.94
CA THR A 64 0.83 -1.41 -15.85
C THR A 64 0.33 -1.86 -14.48
N PHE A 65 -0.98 -1.97 -14.28
CA PHE A 65 -1.54 -2.40 -13.00
C PHE A 65 -1.17 -3.85 -12.63
N ALA A 66 -1.16 -4.75 -13.62
CA ALA A 66 -0.70 -6.12 -13.42
C ALA A 66 0.79 -6.17 -13.03
N ALA A 67 1.64 -5.42 -13.75
CA ALA A 67 3.07 -5.33 -13.44
C ALA A 67 3.33 -4.71 -12.06
N LEU A 68 2.54 -3.69 -11.67
CA LEU A 68 2.60 -3.11 -10.33
C LEU A 68 2.25 -4.15 -9.28
N CYS A 69 1.15 -4.89 -9.44
CA CYS A 69 0.76 -5.95 -8.50
C CYS A 69 1.86 -6.98 -8.30
N GLU A 70 2.48 -7.45 -9.39
CA GLU A 70 3.61 -8.40 -9.32
C GLU A 70 4.82 -7.80 -8.58
N ALA A 71 5.19 -6.55 -8.87
CA ALA A 71 6.30 -5.87 -8.23
C ALA A 71 6.04 -5.61 -6.73
N THR A 72 4.84 -5.15 -6.37
CA THR A 72 4.45 -4.90 -4.98
C THR A 72 4.45 -6.19 -4.16
N VAL A 73 3.96 -7.31 -4.72
CA VAL A 73 4.03 -8.62 -4.05
C VAL A 73 5.48 -9.03 -3.78
N ALA A 74 6.35 -8.91 -4.79
CA ALA A 74 7.76 -9.25 -4.62
C ALA A 74 8.42 -8.40 -3.53
N ALA A 75 8.16 -7.09 -3.51
CA ALA A 75 8.74 -6.16 -2.55
C ALA A 75 8.21 -6.36 -1.11
N LEU A 76 6.91 -6.65 -0.94
CA LEU A 76 6.32 -6.94 0.38
C LEU A 76 6.83 -8.25 0.98
N GLN A 77 7.24 -9.22 0.14
CA GLN A 77 7.76 -10.51 0.57
C GLN A 77 9.29 -10.54 0.78
N ASP A 78 9.98 -9.48 0.34
CA ASP A 78 11.44 -9.42 0.36
C ASP A 78 11.99 -9.30 1.78
N SER A 79 13.00 -10.12 2.10
CA SER A 79 13.60 -10.15 3.44
C SER A 79 14.45 -8.93 3.78
N ASP A 80 14.95 -8.21 2.76
CA ASP A 80 15.77 -7.02 2.93
C ASP A 80 14.90 -5.75 3.06
N MET A 81 13.57 -5.91 3.20
CA MET A 81 12.61 -4.83 3.40
C MET A 81 12.65 -3.75 2.31
N VAL A 82 12.77 -4.15 1.05
CA VAL A 82 12.93 -3.24 -0.11
C VAL A 82 11.64 -2.54 -0.57
N PHE A 83 10.50 -2.83 0.06
CA PHE A 83 9.22 -2.18 -0.25
C PHE A 83 9.31 -0.66 -0.04
N ASN A 84 8.76 0.09 -0.99
CA ASN A 84 8.67 1.54 -0.95
C ASN A 84 7.25 1.99 -1.32
N LEU A 85 6.85 3.12 -0.77
CA LEU A 85 5.59 3.78 -1.11
C LEU A 85 5.77 4.48 -2.47
N LEU A 86 4.74 4.41 -3.33
CA LEU A 86 4.66 5.24 -4.52
C LEU A 86 4.02 6.57 -4.13
N LEU A 87 4.86 7.60 -4.00
CA LEU A 87 4.52 8.96 -3.63
C LEU A 87 5.16 9.94 -4.64
N PRO A 88 4.70 11.21 -4.71
CA PRO A 88 5.37 12.23 -5.51
C PRO A 88 6.84 12.37 -5.12
N ASP A 89 7.68 12.69 -6.11
CA ASP A 89 9.12 12.89 -5.95
C ASP A 89 9.46 13.98 -4.90
N ASP A 90 10.63 13.88 -4.29
CA ASP A 90 11.13 14.82 -3.27
C ASP A 90 11.36 16.23 -3.82
N GLU A 91 11.43 16.41 -5.15
CA GLU A 91 11.43 17.73 -5.80
C GLU A 91 10.05 18.43 -5.74
N ALA A 92 8.97 17.69 -5.48
CA ALA A 92 7.65 18.27 -5.28
C ALA A 92 7.53 19.00 -3.94
N ALA A 93 6.67 20.02 -3.88
CA ALA A 93 6.40 20.72 -2.63
C ALA A 93 5.90 19.75 -1.53
N LEU A 94 6.18 20.06 -0.27
CA LEU A 94 5.81 19.19 0.85
C LEU A 94 4.30 18.95 0.95
N VAL A 95 3.48 19.99 0.78
CA VAL A 95 2.02 19.88 0.92
C VAL A 95 1.39 18.78 0.04
N PRO A 96 1.64 18.71 -1.28
CA PRO A 96 1.13 17.60 -2.09
C PRO A 96 1.71 16.23 -1.70
N ARG A 97 2.97 16.16 -1.23
CA ARG A 97 3.59 14.92 -0.73
C ARG A 97 2.92 14.41 0.56
N VAL A 98 2.56 15.30 1.49
CA VAL A 98 1.79 14.97 2.70
C VAL A 98 0.38 14.49 2.34
N ARG A 99 -0.30 15.18 1.42
CA ARG A 99 -1.62 14.75 0.94
C ARG A 99 -1.57 13.38 0.30
N ALA A 100 -0.55 13.11 -0.51
CA ALA A 100 -0.34 11.80 -1.12
C ALA A 100 -0.11 10.71 -0.08
N LEU A 101 0.62 10.98 1.01
CA LEU A 101 0.82 10.02 2.10
C LEU A 101 -0.49 9.70 2.83
N GLY A 102 -1.32 10.72 3.11
CA GLY A 102 -2.65 10.53 3.68
C GLY A 102 -3.56 9.71 2.75
N ALA A 103 -3.58 10.03 1.45
CA ALA A 103 -4.32 9.28 0.44
C ALA A 103 -3.83 7.83 0.33
N TRP A 104 -2.52 7.60 0.42
CA TRP A 104 -1.95 6.25 0.46
C TRP A 104 -2.47 5.45 1.65
N CYS A 105 -2.51 6.06 2.85
CA CYS A 105 -3.07 5.41 4.04
C CYS A 105 -4.57 5.11 3.89
N GLU A 106 -5.33 6.05 3.32
CA GLU A 106 -6.77 5.86 3.05
C GLU A 106 -7.00 4.67 2.11
N GLY A 107 -6.26 4.64 1.00
CA GLY A 107 -6.24 3.50 0.08
C GLY A 107 -5.90 2.20 0.80
N PHE A 108 -4.85 2.17 1.62
CA PHE A 108 -4.46 0.98 2.37
C PHE A 108 -5.59 0.44 3.25
N ILE A 109 -6.27 1.31 3.99
CA ILE A 109 -7.42 0.93 4.83
C ILE A 109 -8.58 0.40 3.97
N PHE A 110 -8.87 1.07 2.85
CA PHE A 110 -9.87 0.60 1.89
C PHE A 110 -9.54 -0.81 1.35
N GLY A 111 -8.28 -1.03 0.94
CA GLY A 111 -7.79 -2.32 0.46
C GLY A 111 -7.91 -3.41 1.52
N LEU A 112 -7.49 -3.11 2.76
CA LEU A 112 -7.56 -4.04 3.88
C LEU A 112 -9.00 -4.48 4.19
N ALA A 113 -9.98 -3.58 4.00
CA ALA A 113 -11.40 -3.87 4.16
C ALA A 113 -11.98 -4.79 3.06
N SER A 114 -11.21 -5.15 2.02
CA SER A 114 -11.64 -6.02 0.93
C SER A 114 -11.93 -7.47 1.35
N ARG A 115 -11.51 -7.88 2.56
CA ARG A 115 -11.87 -9.18 3.15
C ARG A 115 -13.02 -9.03 4.15
N PRO A 116 -14.24 -9.47 3.82
CA PRO A 116 -15.36 -9.44 4.75
C PRO A 116 -15.07 -10.25 6.02
N GLY A 117 -15.34 -9.65 7.18
CA GLY A 117 -15.19 -10.31 8.48
C GLY A 117 -13.73 -10.44 8.96
N LEU A 118 -12.80 -9.66 8.42
CA LEU A 118 -11.50 -9.48 9.05
C LEU A 118 -11.72 -8.89 10.46
N ASP A 119 -11.23 -9.61 11.46
CA ASP A 119 -11.36 -9.23 12.86
C ASP A 119 -10.02 -8.68 13.35
N LEU A 120 -9.86 -7.36 13.24
CA LEU A 120 -8.63 -6.66 13.62
C LEU A 120 -8.26 -6.87 15.10
N GLN A 121 -9.24 -7.17 15.96
CA GLN A 121 -9.00 -7.43 17.39
C GLN A 121 -8.21 -8.72 17.66
N LYS A 122 -8.09 -9.59 16.65
CA LYS A 122 -7.30 -10.82 16.74
C LYS A 122 -5.85 -10.65 16.30
N LEU A 123 -5.49 -9.49 15.76
CA LEU A 123 -4.11 -9.17 15.43
C LEU A 123 -3.34 -8.76 16.69
N SER A 124 -2.01 -8.75 16.61
CA SER A 124 -1.17 -8.18 17.66
C SER A 124 -1.56 -6.73 18.01
N GLU A 125 -1.22 -6.28 19.23
CA GLU A 125 -1.46 -4.89 19.66
C GLU A 125 -0.75 -3.89 18.74
N GLU A 126 0.47 -4.24 18.28
CA GLU A 126 1.26 -3.47 17.33
C GLU A 126 0.55 -3.34 15.98
N ALA A 127 -0.01 -4.43 15.43
CA ALA A 127 -0.78 -4.37 14.19
C ALA A 127 -2.05 -3.51 14.34
N GLN A 128 -2.73 -3.59 15.48
CA GLN A 128 -3.90 -2.75 15.76
C GLN A 128 -3.53 -1.26 15.89
N GLU A 129 -2.35 -0.97 16.42
CA GLU A 129 -1.78 0.39 16.48
C GLU A 129 -1.47 0.94 15.11
N ILE A 130 -0.74 0.20 14.27
CA ILE A 130 -0.42 0.64 12.90
C ILE A 130 -1.69 0.99 12.11
N VAL A 131 -2.74 0.15 12.19
CA VAL A 131 -4.01 0.41 11.49
C VAL A 131 -4.71 1.67 12.01
N ARG A 132 -4.67 1.91 13.33
CA ARG A 132 -5.23 3.13 13.93
C ARG A 132 -4.46 4.35 13.46
N ASP A 133 -3.14 4.31 13.49
CA ASP A 133 -2.30 5.44 13.11
C ASP A 133 -2.46 5.77 11.63
N PHE A 134 -2.56 4.77 10.75
CA PHE A 134 -2.88 4.99 9.33
C PHE A 134 -4.24 5.67 9.16
N THR A 135 -5.22 5.29 9.97
CA THR A 135 -6.55 5.95 9.98
C THR A 135 -6.44 7.41 10.42
N GLU A 136 -5.59 7.72 11.40
CA GLU A 136 -5.34 9.10 11.85
C GLU A 136 -4.63 9.93 10.76
N PHE A 137 -3.69 9.35 10.00
CA PHE A 137 -3.01 10.04 8.90
C PHE A 137 -3.94 10.42 7.74
N THR A 138 -5.05 9.71 7.54
CA THR A 138 -6.07 10.13 6.54
C THR A 138 -6.68 11.50 6.85
N GLN A 139 -6.61 11.94 8.11
CA GLN A 139 -7.18 13.20 8.59
C GLN A 139 -6.12 14.28 8.79
N ALA A 140 -4.84 13.96 8.58
CA ALA A 140 -3.76 14.90 8.81
C ALA A 140 -3.82 16.05 7.79
N ALA A 141 -3.89 17.28 8.30
CA ALA A 141 -3.80 18.51 7.51
C ALA A 141 -2.45 19.19 7.79
N VAL A 142 -1.81 19.71 6.75
CA VAL A 142 -0.61 20.54 6.88
C VAL A 142 -1.03 21.93 7.41
N GLY A 143 -0.39 22.38 8.49
CA GLY A 143 -0.51 23.76 8.99
C GLY A 143 0.43 24.70 8.23
N ASP A 144 0.04 25.95 8.04
CA ASP A 144 0.79 26.92 7.22
C ASP A 144 1.94 27.65 7.97
N ASP A 145 2.27 27.29 9.20
CA ASP A 145 3.06 28.15 10.12
C ASP A 145 4.32 27.49 10.74
N ASP A 146 4.74 26.31 10.25
CA ASP A 146 5.89 25.55 10.79
C ASP A 146 7.19 25.72 9.96
N ASP A 147 8.35 25.39 10.56
CA ASP A 147 9.68 25.49 9.91
C ASP A 147 9.83 24.42 8.81
N PRO A 148 10.01 24.80 7.52
CA PRO A 148 10.03 23.85 6.41
C PRO A 148 11.04 22.71 6.56
N ASN A 149 12.20 22.93 7.21
CA ASN A 149 13.21 21.87 7.37
C ASN A 149 12.79 20.84 8.44
N VAL A 150 12.08 21.30 9.48
CA VAL A 150 11.54 20.43 10.53
C VAL A 150 10.43 19.58 9.94
N GLU A 151 9.60 20.17 9.07
CA GLU A 151 8.52 19.45 8.40
C GLU A 151 9.02 18.38 7.42
N GLU A 152 10.10 18.62 6.66
CA GLU A 152 10.68 17.62 5.75
C GLU A 152 11.25 16.39 6.50
N THR A 153 11.91 16.62 7.63
CA THR A 153 12.43 15.52 8.46
C THR A 153 11.28 14.71 9.07
N ALA A 154 10.27 15.39 9.61
CA ALA A 154 9.08 14.74 10.14
C ALA A 154 8.34 13.94 9.06
N TYR A 155 8.24 14.49 7.84
CA TYR A 155 7.64 13.79 6.72
C TYR A 155 8.39 12.51 6.37
N ALA A 156 9.72 12.55 6.26
CA ALA A 156 10.52 11.36 5.98
C ALA A 156 10.35 10.27 7.05
N GLU A 157 10.25 10.65 8.33
CA GLU A 157 9.96 9.72 9.43
C GLU A 157 8.56 9.09 9.30
N LEU A 158 7.54 9.87 8.93
CA LEU A 158 6.19 9.36 8.69
C LEU A 158 6.13 8.41 7.48
N VAL A 159 6.83 8.75 6.40
CA VAL A 159 6.95 7.87 5.21
C VAL A 159 7.57 6.54 5.60
N GLU A 160 8.66 6.56 6.38
CA GLU A 160 9.32 5.33 6.84
C GLU A 160 8.44 4.51 7.78
N TYR A 161 7.74 5.17 8.71
CA TYR A 161 6.78 4.52 9.60
C TYR A 161 5.67 3.80 8.81
N VAL A 162 5.07 4.48 7.82
CA VAL A 162 4.03 3.90 6.96
C VAL A 162 4.58 2.75 6.13
N ARG A 163 5.78 2.89 5.58
CA ARG A 163 6.45 1.85 4.78
C ARG A 163 6.68 0.57 5.59
N VAL A 164 7.24 0.70 6.80
CA VAL A 164 7.50 -0.43 7.70
C VAL A 164 6.18 -1.02 8.22
N GLY A 165 5.24 -0.18 8.64
CA GLY A 165 3.93 -0.60 9.13
C GLY A 165 3.15 -1.43 8.11
N ALA A 166 3.19 -1.04 6.84
CA ALA A 166 2.57 -1.79 5.75
C ALA A 166 3.18 -3.20 5.59
N GLN A 167 4.51 -3.33 5.65
CA GLN A 167 5.17 -4.64 5.59
C GLN A 167 4.87 -5.50 6.81
N LEU A 168 4.86 -4.91 8.02
CA LEU A 168 4.51 -5.62 9.25
C LEU A 168 3.09 -6.18 9.20
N LEU A 169 2.12 -5.38 8.76
CA LEU A 169 0.74 -5.82 8.57
C LEU A 169 0.63 -6.95 7.53
N TYR A 170 1.36 -6.82 6.41
CA TYR A 170 1.40 -7.87 5.40
C TYR A 170 1.93 -9.20 5.99
N MET A 171 3.01 -9.16 6.78
CA MET A 171 3.60 -10.33 7.42
C MET A 171 2.70 -10.96 8.49
N GLU A 172 2.08 -10.13 9.35
CA GLU A 172 1.13 -10.56 10.39
C GLU A 172 -0.04 -11.34 9.79
N LEU A 173 -0.54 -10.89 8.63
CA LEU A 173 -1.68 -11.51 7.94
C LEU A 173 -1.27 -12.66 7.00
N HIS A 174 0.03 -12.88 6.78
CA HIS A 174 0.60 -13.99 6.03
C HIS A 174 1.61 -14.80 6.87
N PRO A 175 1.20 -15.36 8.02
CA PRO A 175 2.11 -16.13 8.84
C PRO A 175 2.63 -17.32 8.04
N ARG A 176 3.96 -17.45 7.97
CA ARG A 176 4.57 -18.65 7.41
C ARG A 176 4.09 -19.84 8.25
N PRO A 177 3.75 -20.98 7.63
CA PRO A 177 3.46 -22.19 8.40
C PRO A 177 4.64 -22.46 9.33
N THR A 178 4.43 -22.37 10.65
CA THR A 178 5.43 -22.85 11.60
C THR A 178 5.54 -24.36 11.39
N LEU A 179 6.73 -24.83 11.02
CA LEU A 179 7.01 -26.26 10.99
C LEU A 179 6.66 -26.83 12.37
N ASP A 180 5.72 -27.76 12.39
CA ASP A 180 5.24 -28.36 13.63
C ASP A 180 6.42 -29.09 14.30
N PRO A 181 6.82 -28.75 15.54
CA PRO A 181 7.95 -29.41 16.23
C PRO A 181 7.78 -30.93 16.34
N ALA A 182 6.55 -31.43 16.19
CA ALA A 182 6.21 -32.85 16.23
C ALA A 182 6.71 -33.66 15.02
N GLU A 183 6.91 -33.05 13.84
CA GLU A 183 7.40 -33.79 12.66
C GLU A 183 8.91 -34.02 12.69
N SER A 184 9.64 -33.31 13.56
CA SER A 184 11.10 -33.44 13.69
C SER A 184 11.54 -34.69 14.48
N ASN A 185 10.62 -35.45 15.07
CA ASN A 185 10.94 -36.60 15.93
C ASN A 185 10.77 -37.98 15.28
N HIS A 186 10.53 -38.04 13.96
CA HIS A 186 10.35 -39.31 13.23
C HIS A 186 11.52 -39.72 12.32
N LEU A 187 12.67 -39.05 12.39
CA LEU A 187 13.92 -39.57 11.84
C LEU A 187 14.85 -40.02 12.98
N HIS A 188 14.69 -41.27 13.42
CA HIS A 188 15.73 -42.13 14.01
C HIS A 188 15.41 -43.60 13.72
#